data_AF-D8M0F3-F1
#
_entry.id   AF-D8M0F3-F1
#
_cell.length_a   1.000
_cell.length_b   1.000
_cell.length_c   1.000
_cell.angle_alpha   90.00
_cell.angle_beta   90.00
_cell.angle_gamma   90.00
#
_symmetry.space_group_name_H-M   'P 1'
#
loop_
_entity.id
_entity.type
_entity.pdbx_description
1 polymer ?
#
loop_
_entity_poly.entity_id
_entity_poly.type
_entity_poly.pdbx_seq_one_letter_code
_entity_poly.pdbx_strand_id
1 'polypeptide(L)'
;METFEPLCSSFQKTIREVDYGDSFIKIKAGSLYGLPIVIESPKTVIYWCFRPVYYDIDFQITRESKNNQLDDILPLAHYPGNTASEGKQIAEEPGVYYLVWDNRMSWLREKTVVYSVKLVLPDNGMKDKIECASCDNWTRVVEDAENELFAIKAFYAQRNAKKESLAHEILEIEKDQAACEEEIALLKQKIKAEREYIQEIKAMSGFLVEDQRIFSIANVNRYLNRLIHQDSVWQRLFREDNSRNLTIVLQNEWLREEWKKVYPDMPIPNSSVC
;
A
#
# COMPACT_ATOMS: atom_id res chain seq x y z
N MET A 1 12.49 -15.85 17.94
CA MET A 1 12.46 -17.31 18.18
C MET A 1 11.16 -17.53 18.91
N GLU A 2 10.10 -17.87 18.19
CA GLU A 2 8.76 -18.05 18.77
C GLU A 2 8.73 -19.43 19.42
N THR A 3 8.61 -19.46 20.74
CA THR A 3 8.42 -20.67 21.52
C THR A 3 6.97 -21.10 21.39
N PHE A 4 6.71 -22.14 20.61
CA PHE A 4 5.39 -22.77 20.57
C PHE A 4 5.15 -23.48 21.91
N GLU A 5 4.16 -23.01 22.66
CA GLU A 5 3.67 -23.73 23.84
C GLU A 5 2.95 -25.01 23.38
N PRO A 6 3.30 -26.19 23.92
CA PRO A 6 2.61 -27.43 23.61
C PRO A 6 1.16 -27.32 24.09
N LEU A 7 0.21 -27.72 23.23
CA LEU A 7 -1.21 -27.77 23.57
C LEU A 7 -1.42 -28.65 24.80
N CYS A 8 -2.33 -28.22 25.69
CA CYS A 8 -2.65 -28.96 26.91
C CYS A 8 -3.12 -30.39 26.57
N SER A 9 -2.58 -31.39 27.29
CA SER A 9 -2.82 -32.82 27.04
C SER A 9 -4.30 -33.23 27.18
N SER A 10 -5.11 -32.43 27.87
CA SER A 10 -6.57 -32.59 27.94
C SER A 10 -7.28 -32.12 26.66
N PHE A 11 -6.75 -31.14 25.94
CA PHE A 11 -7.31 -30.62 24.69
C PHE A 11 -7.09 -31.61 23.52
N GLN A 12 -5.95 -32.31 23.52
CA GLN A 12 -5.67 -33.37 22.55
C GLN A 12 -6.57 -34.61 22.72
N LYS A 13 -7.12 -34.85 23.92
CA LYS A 13 -8.02 -36.00 24.17
C LYS A 13 -9.38 -35.89 23.47
N THR A 14 -9.79 -34.69 23.04
CA THR A 14 -11.07 -34.50 22.32
C THR A 14 -10.88 -34.44 20.79
N ILE A 15 -9.68 -34.07 20.33
CA ILE A 15 -9.38 -33.96 18.90
C ILE A 15 -8.95 -35.34 18.39
N ARG A 16 -9.89 -36.06 17.77
CA ARG A 16 -9.64 -37.39 17.16
C ARG A 16 -8.93 -37.31 15.82
N GLU A 17 -9.13 -36.19 15.13
CA GLU A 17 -8.57 -35.93 13.81
C GLU A 17 -7.96 -34.53 13.79
N VAL A 18 -6.70 -34.44 13.37
CA VAL A 18 -6.02 -33.16 13.11
C VAL A 18 -5.80 -33.06 11.61
N ASP A 19 -6.40 -32.06 10.98
CA ASP A 19 -6.25 -31.77 9.55
C ASP A 19 -5.39 -30.51 9.37
N TYR A 20 -4.29 -30.64 8.64
CA TYR A 20 -3.39 -29.52 8.33
C TYR A 20 -3.85 -28.71 7.10
N GLY A 21 -4.93 -29.13 6.43
CA GLY A 21 -5.47 -28.49 5.24
C GLY A 21 -4.55 -28.56 4.02
N ASP A 22 -5.06 -28.09 2.88
CA ASP A 22 -4.26 -28.00 1.65
C ASP A 22 -3.22 -26.87 1.77
N SER A 23 -1.95 -27.24 1.75
CA SER A 23 -0.81 -26.32 1.81
C SER A 23 0.09 -26.51 0.59
N PHE A 24 0.94 -25.51 0.29
CA PHE A 24 1.96 -25.64 -0.74
C PHE A 24 3.32 -25.17 -0.24
N ILE A 25 4.39 -25.80 -0.73
CA ILE A 25 5.77 -25.46 -0.40
C ILE A 25 6.62 -25.37 -1.66
N LYS A 26 7.57 -24.43 -1.65
CA LYS A 26 8.61 -24.29 -2.67
C LYS A 26 9.95 -24.75 -2.10
N ILE A 27 10.58 -25.71 -2.77
CA ILE A 27 11.81 -26.38 -2.31
C ILE A 27 12.92 -26.05 -3.30
N LYS A 28 13.93 -25.30 -2.83
CA LYS A 28 15.06 -24.85 -3.65
C LYS A 28 15.84 -26.04 -4.21
N ALA A 29 16.50 -25.83 -5.36
CA ALA A 29 17.46 -26.78 -5.91
C ALA A 29 18.56 -27.11 -4.88
N GLY A 30 18.94 -28.38 -4.77
CA GLY A 30 19.97 -28.82 -3.82
C GLY A 30 19.53 -28.86 -2.36
N SER A 31 18.23 -28.68 -2.07
CA SER A 31 17.71 -28.62 -0.70
C SER A 31 16.62 -29.67 -0.45
N LEU A 32 16.20 -29.81 0.81
CA LEU A 32 15.02 -30.60 1.17
C LEU A 32 14.12 -29.77 2.08
N TYR A 33 12.87 -30.18 2.18
CA TYR A 33 11.92 -29.64 3.14
C TYR A 33 11.38 -30.78 3.99
N GLY A 34 11.49 -30.64 5.32
CA GLY A 34 10.93 -31.57 6.29
C GLY A 34 9.83 -30.90 7.08
N LEU A 35 8.61 -31.44 7.00
CA LEU A 35 7.49 -31.01 7.85
C LEU A 35 7.54 -31.80 9.18
N PRO A 36 7.82 -31.16 10.33
CA PRO A 36 7.81 -31.84 11.62
C PRO A 36 6.38 -32.10 12.09
N ILE A 37 6.12 -33.32 12.53
CA ILE A 37 4.86 -33.77 13.12
C ILE A 37 5.16 -34.39 14.47
N VAL A 38 4.66 -33.77 15.54
CA VAL A 38 4.78 -34.29 16.90
C VAL A 38 3.65 -35.30 17.15
N ILE A 39 4.02 -36.53 17.46
CA ILE A 39 3.08 -37.62 17.77
C ILE A 39 3.25 -38.02 19.22
N GLU A 40 2.22 -37.79 20.03
CA GLU A 40 2.23 -38.13 21.45
C GLU A 40 1.60 -39.49 21.74
N SER A 41 0.58 -39.87 20.95
CA SER A 41 -0.11 -41.14 21.11
C SER A 41 0.48 -42.19 20.16
N PRO A 42 0.97 -43.33 20.67
CA PRO A 42 1.42 -44.43 19.80
C PRO A 42 0.24 -44.94 18.98
N LYS A 43 0.51 -45.54 17.82
CA LYS A 43 -0.49 -46.02 16.85
C LYS A 43 -1.32 -44.92 16.21
N THR A 44 -0.88 -43.66 16.27
CA THR A 44 -1.46 -42.58 15.47
C THR A 44 -1.22 -42.85 13.99
N VAL A 45 -2.25 -42.67 13.16
CA VAL A 45 -2.17 -42.87 11.71
C VAL A 45 -1.95 -41.53 11.03
N ILE A 46 -0.86 -41.44 10.27
CA ILE A 46 -0.52 -40.30 9.41
C ILE A 46 -1.04 -40.61 8.01
N TYR A 47 -2.08 -39.92 7.59
CA TYR A 47 -2.51 -39.87 6.20
C TYR A 47 -1.81 -38.70 5.52
N TRP A 48 -1.21 -38.96 4.37
CA TRP A 48 -0.55 -37.94 3.57
C TRP A 48 -1.03 -38.04 2.13
N CYS A 49 -1.19 -36.88 1.51
CA CYS A 49 -1.44 -36.73 0.08
C CYS A 49 -0.61 -35.56 -0.41
N PHE A 50 0.10 -35.73 -1.53
CA PHE A 50 0.81 -34.63 -2.16
C PHE A 50 0.84 -34.76 -3.67
N ARG A 51 1.02 -33.63 -4.35
CA ARG A 51 1.18 -33.54 -5.80
C ARG A 51 2.34 -32.59 -6.12
N PRO A 52 3.44 -33.10 -6.68
CA PRO A 52 4.49 -32.25 -7.22
C PRO A 52 3.99 -31.50 -8.45
N VAL A 53 4.32 -30.22 -8.57
CA VAL A 53 3.92 -29.38 -9.71
C VAL A 53 5.05 -29.37 -10.74
N TYR A 54 4.74 -29.77 -11.97
CA TYR A 54 5.62 -29.86 -13.15
C TYR A 54 6.72 -30.91 -13.10
N TYR A 55 7.41 -31.07 -11.97
CA TYR A 55 8.59 -31.92 -11.85
C TYR A 55 8.39 -33.00 -10.78
N ASP A 56 9.16 -34.07 -10.91
CA ASP A 56 9.30 -35.15 -9.94
C ASP A 56 9.78 -34.67 -8.56
N ILE A 57 9.63 -35.46 -7.51
CA ILE A 57 10.23 -35.21 -6.19
C ILE A 57 10.49 -36.56 -5.51
N ASP A 58 11.54 -36.64 -4.70
CA ASP A 58 11.72 -37.80 -3.83
C ASP A 58 11.06 -37.53 -2.48
N PHE A 59 10.42 -38.54 -1.90
CA PHE A 59 9.68 -38.40 -0.64
C PHE A 59 9.97 -39.56 0.30
N GLN A 60 10.10 -39.23 1.59
CA GLN A 60 10.32 -40.19 2.68
C GLN A 60 9.65 -39.71 3.97
N ILE A 61 9.49 -40.63 4.92
CA ILE A 61 9.09 -40.31 6.29
C ILE A 61 10.17 -40.81 7.23
N THR A 62 10.76 -39.90 7.99
CA THR A 62 11.80 -40.24 8.97
C THR A 62 11.34 -39.90 10.37
N ARG A 63 11.93 -40.52 11.39
CA ARG A 63 11.65 -40.23 12.81
C ARG A 63 12.95 -39.98 13.55
N GLU A 64 12.94 -39.02 14.46
CA GLU A 64 14.06 -38.82 15.38
C GLU A 64 14.12 -39.94 16.43
N SER A 65 15.20 -40.71 16.40
CA SER A 65 15.49 -41.77 17.37
C SER A 65 16.16 -41.22 18.62
N LYS A 66 16.11 -41.97 19.73
CA LYS A 66 16.69 -41.59 21.03
C LYS A 66 18.20 -41.30 21.00
N ASN A 67 18.89 -41.74 19.95
CA ASN A 67 20.32 -41.53 19.74
C ASN A 67 20.65 -40.38 18.76
N ASN A 68 19.70 -39.48 18.49
CA ASN A 68 19.80 -38.43 17.46
C ASN A 68 20.07 -38.98 16.04
N GLN A 69 19.76 -40.25 15.80
CA GLN A 69 19.75 -40.84 14.47
C GLN A 69 18.35 -40.73 13.87
N LEU A 70 18.26 -40.56 12.55
CA LEU A 70 16.97 -40.56 11.85
C LEU A 70 16.65 -41.99 11.41
N ASP A 71 15.56 -42.54 11.94
CA ASP A 71 15.03 -43.83 11.52
C ASP A 71 14.15 -43.62 10.27
N ASP A 72 14.46 -44.31 9.19
CA ASP A 72 13.64 -44.29 7.97
C ASP A 72 12.38 -45.15 8.17
N ILE A 73 11.24 -44.50 8.39
CA ILE A 73 9.94 -45.14 8.61
C ILE A 73 9.30 -45.51 7.27
N LEU A 74 9.30 -44.56 6.34
CA LEU A 74 8.98 -44.78 4.94
C LEU A 74 10.26 -44.50 4.14
N PRO A 75 10.84 -45.51 3.46
CA PRO A 75 12.05 -45.32 2.66
C PRO A 75 11.87 -44.27 1.56
N LEU A 76 12.97 -43.62 1.18
CA LEU A 76 12.99 -42.67 0.08
C LEU A 76 12.51 -43.32 -1.22
N ALA A 77 11.44 -42.78 -1.78
CA ALA A 77 10.87 -43.21 -3.04
C ALA A 77 10.71 -42.04 -3.99
N HIS A 78 10.80 -42.34 -5.29
CA HIS A 78 10.71 -41.37 -6.37
C HIS A 78 9.26 -41.19 -6.84
N TYR A 79 8.79 -39.94 -6.95
CA TYR A 79 7.43 -39.62 -7.36
C TYR A 79 7.39 -38.70 -8.58
N PRO A 80 6.61 -39.04 -9.63
CA PRO A 80 6.56 -38.26 -10.86
C PRO A 80 5.81 -36.93 -10.71
N GLY A 81 6.16 -35.96 -11.56
CA GLY A 81 5.52 -34.65 -11.58
C GLY A 81 4.07 -34.68 -12.08
N ASN A 82 3.25 -33.78 -11.53
CA ASN A 82 1.81 -33.64 -11.82
C ASN A 82 0.93 -34.84 -11.44
N THR A 83 1.47 -35.84 -10.76
CA THR A 83 0.72 -36.99 -10.27
C THR A 83 0.49 -36.85 -8.77
N ALA A 84 -0.76 -36.93 -8.34
CA ALA A 84 -1.08 -36.99 -6.92
C ALA A 84 -0.70 -38.36 -6.37
N SER A 85 -0.04 -38.36 -5.21
CA SER A 85 0.39 -39.55 -4.50
C SER A 85 -0.13 -39.49 -3.08
N GLU A 86 -0.67 -40.60 -2.60
CA GLU A 86 -1.26 -40.70 -1.27
C GLU A 86 -0.78 -41.97 -0.57
N GLY A 87 -0.83 -41.94 0.75
CA GLY A 87 -0.50 -43.10 1.56
C GLY A 87 -0.86 -42.91 3.02
N LYS A 88 -0.60 -43.98 3.78
CA LYS A 88 -0.80 -44.01 5.23
C LYS A 88 0.43 -44.58 5.90
N GLN A 89 0.81 -44.00 7.03
CA GLN A 89 1.87 -44.51 7.89
C GLN A 89 1.37 -44.60 9.32
N ILE A 90 1.59 -45.74 9.97
CA ILE A 90 1.27 -45.91 11.38
C ILE A 90 2.52 -45.53 12.19
N ALA A 91 2.36 -44.60 13.12
CA ALA A 91 3.40 -44.23 14.06
C ALA A 91 3.37 -45.19 15.26
N GLU A 92 4.18 -46.26 15.21
CA GLU A 92 4.27 -47.28 16.27
C GLU A 92 4.62 -46.67 17.64
N GLU A 93 5.50 -45.67 17.67
CA GLU A 93 5.99 -45.04 18.89
C GLU A 93 5.76 -43.52 18.88
N PRO A 94 5.61 -42.89 20.05
CA PRO A 94 5.58 -41.43 20.17
C PRO A 94 6.93 -40.82 19.78
N GLY A 95 6.91 -39.62 19.20
CA GLY A 95 8.11 -38.90 18.78
C GLY A 95 7.85 -37.86 17.70
N VAL A 96 8.92 -37.28 17.17
CA VAL A 96 8.86 -36.32 16.07
C VAL A 96 9.10 -37.07 14.76
N TYR A 97 8.08 -37.05 13.90
CA TYR A 97 8.13 -37.58 12.55
C TYR A 97 8.33 -36.43 11.56
N TYR A 98 9.07 -36.68 10.49
CA TYR A 98 9.32 -35.71 9.44
C TYR A 98 8.84 -36.27 8.11
N LEU A 99 7.91 -35.56 7.48
CA LEU A 99 7.56 -35.78 6.08
C LEU A 99 8.53 -34.98 5.23
N VAL A 100 9.42 -35.68 4.52
CA VAL A 100 10.55 -35.06 3.85
C VAL A 100 10.36 -35.15 2.35
N TRP A 101 10.29 -33.99 1.71
CA TRP A 101 10.38 -33.84 0.26
C TRP A 101 11.80 -33.43 -0.10
N ASP A 102 12.52 -34.32 -0.78
CA ASP A 102 13.93 -34.18 -1.12
C ASP A 102 14.10 -33.66 -2.55
N ASN A 103 14.78 -32.51 -2.68
CA ASN A 103 15.16 -31.88 -3.95
C ASN A 103 16.69 -31.73 -4.09
N ARG A 104 17.49 -32.51 -3.34
CA ARG A 104 18.95 -32.43 -3.33
C ARG A 104 19.56 -32.81 -4.67
N MET A 105 18.92 -33.71 -5.42
CA MET A 105 19.40 -34.16 -6.73
C MET A 105 19.17 -33.13 -7.84
N SER A 106 18.37 -32.07 -7.61
CA SER A 106 18.20 -31.01 -8.60
C SER A 106 19.28 -29.95 -8.50
N TRP A 107 19.98 -29.71 -9.60
CA TRP A 107 21.03 -28.69 -9.65
C TRP A 107 20.51 -27.27 -9.91
N LEU A 108 19.41 -27.14 -10.66
CA LEU A 108 18.92 -25.83 -11.12
C LEU A 108 17.46 -25.54 -10.75
N ARG A 109 16.64 -26.57 -10.57
CA ARG A 109 15.17 -26.41 -10.53
C ARG A 109 14.66 -26.40 -9.09
N GLU A 110 13.97 -25.32 -8.75
CA GLU A 110 13.05 -25.28 -7.61
C GLU A 110 11.82 -26.15 -7.94
N LYS A 111 11.31 -26.86 -6.93
CA LYS A 111 10.11 -27.70 -7.05
C LYS A 111 9.01 -27.17 -6.13
N THR A 112 7.79 -27.17 -6.63
CA THR A 112 6.61 -26.84 -5.81
C THR A 112 5.83 -28.11 -5.52
N VAL A 113 5.47 -28.32 -4.26
CA VAL A 113 4.64 -29.46 -3.83
C VAL A 113 3.40 -28.92 -3.15
N VAL A 114 2.23 -29.36 -3.59
CA VAL A 114 0.95 -29.16 -2.89
C VAL A 114 0.71 -30.40 -2.05
N TYR A 115 0.43 -30.25 -0.76
CA TYR A 115 0.26 -31.37 0.15
C TYR A 115 -0.88 -31.14 1.15
N SER A 116 -1.42 -32.25 1.67
CA SER A 116 -2.39 -32.30 2.75
C SER A 116 -2.02 -33.46 3.67
N VAL A 117 -2.14 -33.24 4.98
CA VAL A 117 -1.81 -34.22 6.01
C VAL A 117 -2.93 -34.28 7.02
N LYS A 118 -3.38 -35.50 7.32
CA LYS A 118 -4.40 -35.78 8.31
C LYS A 118 -3.88 -36.79 9.32
N LEU A 119 -3.97 -36.46 10.60
CA LEU A 119 -3.62 -37.36 11.71
C LEU A 119 -4.89 -37.93 12.33
N VAL A 120 -4.91 -39.23 12.56
CA VAL A 120 -6.00 -39.93 13.26
C VAL A 120 -5.42 -40.62 14.47
N LEU A 121 -5.82 -40.18 15.67
CA LEU A 121 -5.38 -40.78 16.92
C LEU A 121 -6.12 -42.12 17.13
N PRO A 122 -5.49 -43.14 17.73
CA PRO A 122 -6.17 -44.39 18.04
C PRO A 122 -7.30 -44.14 19.04
N ASP A 123 -8.40 -44.86 18.88
CA ASP A 123 -9.49 -44.83 19.85
C ASP A 123 -8.99 -45.51 21.13
N ASN A 124 -8.60 -44.71 22.12
CA ASN A 124 -8.29 -45.20 23.45
C ASN A 124 -9.60 -45.66 24.09
N GLY A 125 -10.08 -46.83 23.69
CA GLY A 125 -11.27 -47.44 24.27
C GLY A 125 -11.08 -47.59 25.78
N MET A 126 -11.73 -46.71 26.56
CA MET A 126 -11.99 -46.82 28.01
C MET A 126 -11.00 -47.69 28.81
N LYS A 127 -9.70 -47.40 28.71
CA LYS A 127 -8.65 -48.16 29.43
C LYS A 127 -7.63 -47.30 30.16
N ASP A 128 -7.88 -46.00 30.28
CA ASP A 128 -7.34 -45.25 31.42
C ASP A 128 -8.31 -45.45 32.57
N LYS A 129 -8.10 -46.56 33.29
CA LYS A 129 -8.77 -46.83 34.54
C LYS A 129 -8.58 -45.64 35.47
N ILE A 130 -9.72 -45.22 36.00
CA ILE A 130 -9.93 -44.65 37.33
C ILE A 130 -8.97 -45.30 38.32
N GLU A 131 -7.79 -44.71 38.48
CA GLU A 131 -6.97 -44.78 39.68
C GLU A 131 -6.47 -43.36 39.95
N CYS A 132 -7.36 -42.53 40.51
CA CYS A 132 -6.91 -41.48 41.40
C CYS A 132 -7.94 -41.24 42.51
N ALA A 133 -7.39 -41.14 43.71
CA ALA A 133 -8.02 -41.16 45.00
C ALA A 133 -9.12 -40.09 45.22
N SER A 134 -10.08 -40.47 46.06
CA SER A 134 -11.03 -39.64 46.82
C SER A 134 -11.98 -38.73 46.03
N CYS A 135 -13.24 -38.75 46.46
CA CYS A 135 -14.32 -37.85 46.07
C CYS A 135 -13.97 -36.35 46.25
N ASP A 136 -12.91 -36.01 47.00
CA ASP A 136 -12.46 -34.63 47.25
C ASP A 136 -11.75 -33.96 46.05
N ASN A 137 -11.33 -34.71 45.04
CA ASN A 137 -10.56 -34.16 43.91
C ASN A 137 -11.44 -33.54 42.82
N TRP A 138 -12.69 -34.00 42.67
CA TRP A 138 -13.62 -33.47 41.66
C TRP A 138 -14.02 -32.02 41.92
N THR A 139 -14.15 -31.62 43.18
CA THR A 139 -14.51 -30.25 43.56
C THR A 139 -13.44 -29.25 43.13
N ARG A 140 -12.16 -29.61 43.29
CA ARG A 140 -11.02 -28.80 42.83
C ARG A 140 -10.93 -28.73 41.32
N VAL A 141 -11.13 -29.86 40.62
CA VAL A 141 -11.13 -29.88 39.16
C VAL A 141 -12.25 -29.01 38.58
N VAL A 142 -13.42 -28.96 39.25
CA VAL A 142 -14.53 -28.09 38.86
C VAL A 142 -14.20 -26.61 39.13
N GLU A 143 -13.65 -26.28 40.31
CA GLU A 143 -13.21 -24.91 40.62
C GLU A 143 -12.12 -24.42 39.65
N ASP A 144 -11.14 -25.26 39.32
CA ASP A 144 -10.08 -24.93 38.37
C ASP A 144 -10.66 -24.69 36.96
N ALA A 145 -11.60 -25.54 36.52
CA ALA A 145 -12.29 -25.35 35.23
C ALA A 145 -13.17 -24.09 35.20
N GLU A 146 -13.80 -23.72 36.32
CA GLU A 146 -14.58 -22.49 36.45
C GLU A 146 -13.68 -21.25 36.42
N ASN A 147 -12.51 -21.31 37.07
CA ASN A 147 -11.50 -20.25 37.03
C ASN A 147 -10.91 -20.08 35.62
N GLU A 148 -10.63 -21.18 34.92
CA GLU A 148 -10.21 -21.15 33.52
C GLU A 148 -11.29 -20.57 32.61
N LEU A 149 -12.56 -20.99 32.79
CA LEU A 149 -13.69 -20.44 32.03
C LEU A 149 -13.86 -18.94 32.28
N PHE A 150 -13.66 -18.48 33.52
CA PHE A 150 -13.68 -17.06 33.87
C PHE A 150 -12.54 -16.30 33.17
N ALA A 151 -11.32 -16.84 33.17
CA ALA A 151 -10.18 -16.24 32.50
C ALA A 151 -10.40 -16.15 30.97
N ILE A 152 -10.93 -17.21 30.36
CA ILE A 152 -11.26 -17.24 28.92
C ILE A 152 -12.35 -16.20 28.59
N LYS A 153 -13.40 -16.10 29.42
CA LYS A 153 -14.45 -15.08 29.24
C LYS A 153 -13.91 -13.66 29.36
N ALA A 154 -13.03 -13.41 30.33
CA ALA A 154 -12.38 -12.10 30.49
C ALA A 154 -11.50 -11.77 29.28
N PHE A 155 -10.73 -12.73 28.78
CA PHE A 155 -9.90 -12.54 27.59
C PHE A 155 -10.75 -12.29 26.33
N TYR A 156 -11.86 -13.02 26.17
CA TYR A 156 -12.81 -12.80 25.09
C TYR A 156 -13.44 -11.40 25.15
N ALA A 157 -13.86 -10.94 26.34
CA ALA A 157 -14.39 -9.60 26.55
C ALA A 157 -13.35 -8.52 26.21
N GLN A 158 -12.10 -8.69 26.65
CA GLN A 158 -11.00 -7.77 26.33
C GLN A 158 -10.76 -7.71 24.81
N ARG A 159 -10.73 -8.87 24.14
CA ARG A 159 -10.52 -8.94 22.69
C ARG A 159 -11.67 -8.31 21.91
N ASN A 160 -12.91 -8.47 22.37
CA ASN A 160 -14.07 -7.80 21.79
C ASN A 160 -14.03 -6.29 21.97
N ALA A 161 -13.68 -5.79 23.17
CA ALA A 161 -13.51 -4.36 23.39
C ALA A 161 -12.42 -3.77 22.48
N LYS A 162 -11.30 -4.49 22.28
CA LYS A 162 -10.25 -4.08 21.33
C LYS A 162 -10.74 -4.08 19.88
N LYS A 163 -11.56 -5.08 19.49
CA LYS A 163 -12.18 -5.15 18.16
C LYS A 163 -13.09 -3.94 17.92
N GLU A 164 -13.89 -3.56 18.90
CA GLU A 164 -14.78 -2.39 18.81
C GLU A 164 -13.98 -1.08 18.72
N SER A 165 -12.90 -0.95 19.50
CA SER A 165 -11.99 0.20 19.41
C SER A 165 -11.34 0.33 18.03
N LEU A 166 -10.85 -0.78 17.46
CA LEU A 166 -10.26 -0.79 16.11
C LEU A 166 -11.30 -0.47 15.03
N ALA A 167 -12.54 -0.94 15.20
CA ALA A 167 -13.62 -0.62 14.27
C ALA A 167 -13.94 0.89 14.26
N HIS A 168 -13.89 1.54 15.41
CA HIS A 168 -14.05 3.00 15.50
C HIS A 168 -12.90 3.74 14.81
N GLU A 169 -11.66 3.30 15.03
CA GLU A 169 -10.47 3.91 14.40
C GLU A 169 -10.49 3.77 12.87
N ILE A 170 -10.90 2.61 12.35
CA ILE A 170 -11.08 2.41 10.90
C ILE A 170 -12.10 3.39 10.34
N LEU A 171 -13.23 3.59 11.03
CA LEU A 171 -14.28 4.51 10.59
C LEU A 171 -13.80 5.97 10.54
N GLU A 172 -12.98 6.40 11.50
CA GLU A 172 -12.35 7.73 11.47
C GLU A 172 -11.38 7.87 10.29
N ILE A 173 -10.54 6.85 10.05
CA ILE A 173 -9.60 6.86 8.91
C ILE A 173 -10.34 6.91 7.57
N GLU A 174 -11.44 6.16 7.43
CA GLU A 174 -12.27 6.18 6.22
C GLU A 174 -12.89 7.55 5.96
N LYS A 175 -13.30 8.26 7.02
CA LYS A 175 -13.81 9.63 6.93
C LYS A 175 -12.72 10.61 6.48
N ASP A 176 -11.52 10.49 7.04
CA ASP A 176 -10.38 11.33 6.67
C ASP A 176 -9.93 11.06 5.22
N GLN A 177 -9.97 9.80 4.78
CA GLN A 177 -9.72 9.42 3.39
C GLN A 177 -10.72 10.07 2.44
N ALA A 178 -12.01 10.03 2.75
CA ALA A 178 -13.04 10.68 1.94
C ALA A 178 -12.82 12.19 1.82
N ALA A 179 -12.44 12.85 2.93
CA ALA A 179 -12.10 14.28 2.92
C ALA A 179 -10.87 14.58 2.04
N CYS A 180 -9.82 13.76 2.11
CA CYS A 180 -8.64 13.89 1.25
C CYS A 180 -8.98 13.70 -0.24
N GLU A 181 -9.87 12.76 -0.56
CA GLU A 181 -10.32 12.52 -1.93
C GLU A 181 -11.08 13.72 -2.51
N GLU A 182 -11.93 14.38 -1.71
CA GLU A 182 -12.60 15.63 -2.11
C GLU A 182 -11.59 16.75 -2.40
N GLU A 183 -10.58 16.93 -1.54
CA GLU A 183 -9.51 17.92 -1.76
C GLU A 183 -8.71 17.64 -3.04
N ILE A 184 -8.36 16.37 -3.28
CA ILE A 184 -7.67 15.94 -4.51
C ILE A 184 -8.54 16.24 -5.74
N ALA A 185 -9.86 16.02 -5.67
CA ALA A 185 -10.77 16.32 -6.78
C ALA A 185 -10.80 17.82 -7.10
N LEU A 186 -10.86 18.68 -6.06
CA LEU A 186 -10.81 20.14 -6.22
C LEU A 186 -9.49 20.61 -6.83
N LEU A 187 -8.36 20.07 -6.37
CA LEU A 187 -7.05 20.40 -6.93
C LEU A 187 -6.91 19.96 -8.40
N LYS A 188 -7.42 18.78 -8.75
CA LYS A 188 -7.45 18.31 -10.14
C LYS A 188 -8.26 19.24 -11.03
N GLN A 189 -9.39 19.77 -10.55
CA GLN A 189 -10.19 20.74 -11.29
C GLN A 189 -9.43 22.05 -11.51
N LYS A 190 -8.75 22.58 -10.47
CA LYS A 190 -7.92 23.79 -10.58
C LYS A 190 -6.78 23.61 -11.59
N ILE A 191 -6.06 22.48 -11.52
CA ILE A 191 -4.99 22.15 -12.47
C ILE A 191 -5.53 22.09 -13.90
N LYS A 192 -6.72 21.54 -14.11
CA LYS A 192 -7.35 21.49 -15.43
C LYS A 192 -7.66 22.90 -15.95
N ALA A 193 -8.28 23.75 -15.13
CA ALA A 193 -8.58 25.13 -15.50
C ALA A 193 -7.31 25.94 -15.82
N GLU A 194 -6.24 25.80 -15.02
CA GLU A 194 -4.96 26.45 -15.30
C GLU A 194 -4.32 25.94 -16.59
N ARG A 195 -4.42 24.64 -16.88
CA ARG A 195 -3.92 24.07 -18.15
C ARG A 195 -4.67 24.62 -19.36
N GLU A 196 -5.99 24.77 -19.27
CA GLU A 196 -6.82 25.39 -20.31
C GLU A 196 -6.43 26.86 -20.51
N TYR A 197 -6.27 27.62 -19.43
CA TYR A 197 -5.81 29.01 -19.49
C TYR A 197 -4.42 29.15 -20.12
N ILE A 198 -3.47 28.27 -19.77
CA ILE A 198 -2.15 28.24 -20.38
C ILE A 198 -2.24 27.91 -21.88
N GLN A 199 -3.15 27.03 -22.30
CA GLN A 199 -3.37 26.72 -23.71
C GLN A 199 -3.95 27.93 -24.46
N GLU A 200 -4.88 28.67 -23.86
CA GLU A 200 -5.42 29.92 -24.43
C GLU A 200 -4.31 30.97 -24.62
N ILE A 201 -3.48 31.21 -23.60
CA ILE A 201 -2.33 32.12 -23.71
C ILE A 201 -1.37 31.64 -24.80
N LYS A 202 -1.07 30.33 -24.87
CA LYS A 202 -0.21 29.78 -25.92
C LYS A 202 -0.80 29.97 -27.32
N ALA A 203 -2.11 29.83 -27.49
CA ALA A 203 -2.78 30.11 -28.75
C ALA A 203 -2.69 31.59 -29.13
N MET A 204 -2.80 32.50 -28.16
CA MET A 204 -2.62 33.94 -28.35
C MET A 204 -1.16 34.38 -28.47
N SER A 205 -0.19 33.53 -28.09
CA SER A 205 1.23 33.88 -28.08
C SER A 205 1.78 34.24 -29.46
N GLY A 206 1.27 33.62 -30.53
CA GLY A 206 1.61 34.01 -31.89
C GLY A 206 1.25 35.48 -32.17
N PHE A 207 0.06 35.91 -31.73
CA PHE A 207 -0.38 37.30 -31.89
C PHE A 207 0.43 38.27 -31.01
N LEU A 208 0.79 37.88 -29.78
CA LEU A 208 1.62 38.69 -28.87
C LEU A 208 3.07 38.87 -29.36
N VAL A 209 3.62 37.85 -30.03
CA VAL A 209 4.95 37.91 -30.65
C VAL A 209 4.91 38.74 -31.94
N GLU A 210 3.85 38.62 -32.73
CA GLU A 210 3.61 39.50 -33.88
C GLU A 210 3.37 40.96 -33.46
N ASP A 211 2.75 41.21 -32.30
CA ASP A 211 2.55 42.57 -31.77
C ASP A 211 3.90 43.25 -31.48
N GLN A 212 4.87 42.55 -30.88
CA GLN A 212 6.23 43.10 -30.74
C GLN A 212 6.91 43.38 -32.09
N ARG A 213 6.63 42.56 -33.11
CA ARG A 213 7.12 42.76 -34.47
C ARG A 213 6.44 43.96 -35.14
N ILE A 214 5.13 44.14 -34.93
CA ILE A 214 4.33 45.29 -35.38
C ILE A 214 4.78 46.56 -34.65
N PHE A 215 5.06 46.52 -33.35
CA PHE A 215 5.63 47.62 -32.58
C PHE A 215 7.05 47.98 -33.02
N SER A 216 7.86 46.99 -33.44
CA SER A 216 9.17 47.26 -34.03
C SER A 216 9.05 47.94 -35.40
N ILE A 217 8.06 47.56 -36.21
CA ILE A 217 7.67 48.27 -37.44
C ILE A 217 7.07 49.63 -37.07
N ALA A 218 6.45 49.77 -35.90
CA ALA A 218 5.93 51.02 -35.40
C ALA A 218 7.01 52.01 -34.90
N ASN A 219 8.30 51.68 -34.96
CA ASN A 219 9.33 52.73 -34.91
C ASN A 219 9.39 53.55 -36.22
N VAL A 220 8.84 53.04 -37.32
CA VAL A 220 8.48 53.82 -38.52
C VAL A 220 7.25 54.71 -38.25
N ASN A 221 6.46 54.40 -37.21
CA ASN A 221 5.28 55.13 -36.76
C ASN A 221 5.60 56.44 -36.04
N ARG A 222 6.84 56.97 -35.97
CA ARG A 222 7.03 58.30 -35.36
C ARG A 222 6.22 59.38 -36.11
N TYR A 223 6.02 59.21 -37.41
CA TYR A 223 5.17 60.06 -38.24
C TYR A 223 3.67 59.84 -37.99
N LEU A 224 3.23 58.58 -37.94
CA LEU A 224 1.83 58.22 -37.70
C LEU A 224 1.39 58.45 -36.25
N ASN A 225 2.29 58.29 -35.28
CA ASN A 225 2.07 58.60 -33.87
C ASN A 225 1.85 60.11 -33.69
N ARG A 226 2.62 60.97 -34.38
CA ARG A 226 2.36 62.43 -34.43
C ARG A 226 1.02 62.77 -35.08
N LEU A 227 0.57 62.00 -36.08
CA LEU A 227 -0.72 62.21 -36.74
C LEU A 227 -1.90 61.74 -35.88
N ILE A 228 -1.75 60.61 -35.16
CA ILE A 228 -2.77 60.06 -34.27
C ILE A 228 -2.91 60.93 -33.00
N HIS A 229 -1.80 61.42 -32.43
CA HIS A 229 -1.81 62.30 -31.26
C HIS A 229 -2.06 63.78 -31.60
N GLN A 230 -2.24 64.11 -32.88
CA GLN A 230 -2.47 65.49 -33.35
C GLN A 230 -1.39 66.49 -32.88
N ASP A 231 -0.15 66.04 -32.65
CA ASP A 231 0.94 66.89 -32.15
C ASP A 231 1.20 68.09 -33.09
N SER A 232 0.95 67.91 -34.39
CA SER A 232 1.04 68.96 -35.40
C SER A 232 -0.03 70.05 -35.24
N VAL A 233 -1.20 69.72 -34.68
CA VAL A 233 -2.27 70.69 -34.37
C VAL A 233 -1.82 71.62 -33.25
N TRP A 234 -1.22 71.06 -32.19
CA TRP A 234 -0.71 71.85 -31.06
C TRP A 234 0.48 72.70 -31.45
N GLN A 235 1.41 72.17 -32.24
CA GLN A 235 2.54 72.97 -32.77
C GLN A 235 2.09 74.14 -33.64
N ARG A 236 1.00 73.96 -34.40
CA ARG A 236 0.39 75.03 -35.20
C ARG A 236 -0.34 76.04 -34.31
N LEU A 237 -1.14 75.57 -33.36
CA LEU A 237 -1.84 76.41 -32.39
C LEU A 237 -0.88 77.26 -31.55
N PHE A 238 0.23 76.68 -31.08
CA PHE A 238 1.27 77.41 -30.37
C PHE A 238 2.00 78.45 -31.23
N ARG A 239 1.98 78.30 -32.55
CA ARG A 239 2.65 79.21 -33.50
C ARG A 239 1.73 80.32 -34.00
N GLU A 240 0.45 80.05 -34.18
CA GLU A 240 -0.48 80.94 -34.88
C GLU A 240 -1.44 81.70 -33.94
N ASP A 241 -1.64 81.24 -32.69
CA ASP A 241 -2.65 81.80 -31.79
C ASP A 241 -2.13 82.97 -30.90
N ASN A 242 -3.06 83.77 -30.38
CA ASN A 242 -2.72 84.96 -29.59
C ASN A 242 -2.35 84.62 -28.13
N SER A 243 -1.57 85.50 -27.50
CA SER A 243 -1.07 85.27 -26.12
C SER A 243 -2.18 85.04 -25.09
N ARG A 244 -3.39 85.59 -25.30
CA ARG A 244 -4.52 85.47 -24.37
C ARG A 244 -5.14 84.08 -24.44
N ASN A 245 -5.30 83.53 -25.64
CA ASN A 245 -5.82 82.19 -25.89
C ASN A 245 -4.82 81.12 -25.44
N LEU A 246 -3.53 81.31 -25.73
CA LEU A 246 -2.47 80.41 -25.26
C LEU A 246 -2.43 80.31 -23.74
N THR A 247 -2.67 81.42 -23.04
CA THR A 247 -2.73 81.41 -21.58
C THR A 247 -3.87 80.55 -21.03
N ILE A 248 -5.03 80.52 -21.69
CA ILE A 248 -6.18 79.69 -21.30
C ILE A 248 -5.86 78.22 -21.55
N VAL A 249 -5.33 77.91 -22.74
CA VAL A 249 -5.02 76.55 -23.18
C VAL A 249 -3.92 75.93 -22.30
N LEU A 250 -2.90 76.72 -21.94
CA LEU A 250 -1.78 76.29 -21.09
C LEU A 250 -2.11 76.27 -19.58
N GLN A 251 -3.38 76.43 -19.18
CA GLN A 251 -3.80 76.03 -17.85
C GLN A 251 -3.80 74.50 -17.69
N ASN A 252 -3.96 73.76 -18.78
CA ASN A 252 -3.87 72.30 -18.74
C ASN A 252 -2.40 71.86 -18.51
N GLU A 253 -2.18 71.01 -17.51
CA GLU A 253 -0.85 70.53 -17.12
C GLU A 253 -0.17 69.72 -18.25
N TRP A 254 -0.92 68.90 -18.97
CA TRP A 254 -0.40 68.11 -20.08
C TRP A 254 0.07 69.00 -21.24
N LEU A 255 -0.69 70.04 -21.58
CA LEU A 255 -0.31 70.98 -22.65
C LEU A 255 0.88 71.87 -22.27
N ARG A 256 1.12 72.12 -20.97
CA ARG A 256 2.32 72.81 -20.51
C ARG A 256 3.58 71.98 -20.71
N GLU A 257 3.52 70.69 -20.44
CA GLU A 257 4.64 69.79 -20.70
C GLU A 257 4.92 69.70 -22.21
N GLU A 258 3.88 69.72 -23.05
CA GLU A 258 4.06 69.73 -24.49
C GLU A 258 4.63 71.06 -25.01
N TRP A 259 4.21 72.20 -24.45
CA TRP A 259 4.80 73.51 -24.75
C TRP A 259 6.30 73.54 -24.45
N LYS A 260 6.72 73.03 -23.28
CA LYS A 260 8.14 72.96 -22.89
C LYS A 260 8.97 72.08 -23.84
N LYS A 261 8.39 71.02 -24.40
CA LYS A 261 9.07 70.19 -25.41
C LYS A 261 9.28 70.92 -26.72
N VAL A 262 8.32 71.76 -27.13
CA VAL A 262 8.38 72.50 -28.41
C VAL A 262 9.21 73.79 -28.29
N TYR A 263 9.09 74.50 -27.17
CA TYR A 263 9.80 75.76 -26.89
C TYR A 263 10.46 75.71 -25.50
N PRO A 264 11.59 75.00 -25.36
CA PRO A 264 12.25 74.80 -24.06
C PRO A 264 12.74 76.10 -23.40
N ASP A 265 13.05 77.12 -24.20
CA ASP A 265 13.63 78.39 -23.73
C ASP A 265 12.61 79.54 -23.64
N MET A 266 11.33 79.30 -23.97
CA MET A 266 10.28 80.33 -23.85
C MET A 266 9.45 80.17 -22.58
N PRO A 267 9.27 81.23 -21.77
CA PRO A 267 8.42 81.19 -20.60
C PRO A 267 6.95 80.96 -21.00
N ILE A 268 6.21 80.25 -20.14
CA ILE A 268 4.78 80.04 -20.34
C ILE A 268 4.06 81.40 -20.27
N PRO A 269 3.26 81.78 -21.29
CA PRO A 269 2.46 83.00 -21.26
C PRO A 269 1.55 83.02 -20.01
N ASN A 270 1.74 84.01 -19.14
CA ASN A 270 0.94 84.19 -17.94
C ASN A 270 -0.12 85.28 -18.15
N SER A 271 -1.33 85.08 -17.62
CA SER A 271 -2.40 86.08 -17.62
C SER A 271 -2.10 87.10 -16.54
N SER A 272 -1.16 88.00 -16.82
CA SER A 272 -0.89 89.11 -15.94
C SER A 272 -0.65 90.39 -16.72
N VAL A 273 -1.58 90.75 -17.60
CA VAL A 273 -1.89 92.15 -17.97
C VAL A 273 -3.36 92.23 -18.44
N CYS A 274 -4.18 92.95 -17.66
CA CYS A 274 -5.45 93.64 -17.95
C CYS A 274 -6.54 92.95 -18.80
#